data_AF-A0A9W5N7X0-F1
#
_entry.id   AF-A0A9W5N7X0-F1
#
_cell.length_a   1.000
_cell.length_b   1.000
_cell.length_c   1.000
_cell.angle_alpha   90.00
_cell.angle_beta   90.00
_cell.angle_gamma   90.00
#
_symmetry.space_group_name_H-M   'P 1'
#
loop_
_entity.id
_entity.type
_entity.pdbx_description
1 polymer ?
#
loop_
_entity_poly.entity_id
_entity_poly.type
_entity_poly.pdbx_seq_one_letter_code
_entity_poly.pdbx_strand_id
1 'polypeptide(L)' 'MEKQHSIIFLIKNKTIALVVLFLMKITRTLRVHALAWFAGGKINYRHAKALLNLASAIHRFSIRLLRFVTPPALKRGN' A
#
# COMPACT_ATOMS: atom_id res chain seq x y z
N MET A 1 22.42 9.23 22.31
CA MET A 1 21.33 8.25 22.14
C MET A 1 20.17 8.79 21.30
N GLU A 2 19.86 10.10 21.30
CA GLU A 2 18.78 10.69 20.46
C GLU A 2 18.99 10.53 18.93
N LYS A 3 20.23 10.66 18.44
CA LYS A 3 20.52 10.57 16.99
C LYS A 3 20.28 9.18 16.39
N GLN A 4 20.58 8.10 17.13
CA GLN A 4 20.32 6.72 16.67
C GLN A 4 18.82 6.44 16.56
N HIS A 5 18.02 6.88 17.54
CA HIS A 5 16.57 6.75 17.49
C HIS A 5 15.95 7.47 16.29
N SER A 6 16.46 8.67 15.95
CA SER A 6 16.00 9.44 14.79
C SER A 6 16.29 8.74 13.46
N ILE A 7 17.46 8.10 13.31
CA ILE A 7 17.84 7.37 12.09
C ILE A 7 17.01 6.09 11.94
N ILE A 8 16.84 5.32 13.02
CA ILE A 8 16.01 4.10 13.02
C ILE A 8 14.56 4.43 12.64
N PHE A 9 14.03 5.54 13.15
CA PHE A 9 12.69 6.01 12.81
C PHE A 9 12.55 6.42 11.34
N LEU A 10 13.55 7.13 10.80
CA LEU A 10 13.59 7.53 9.39
C LEU A 10 13.61 6.30 8.46
N ILE A 11 14.44 5.30 8.79
CA ILE A 11 14.51 4.04 8.05
C ILE A 11 13.18 3.30 8.12
N LYS A 12 12.57 3.18 9.32
CA LYS A 12 11.25 2.55 9.51
C LYS A 12 10.20 3.19 8.59
N ASN A 13 10.11 4.52 8.59
CA ASN A 13 9.13 5.25 7.79
C ASN A 13 9.39 5.12 6.29
N LYS A 14 10.67 5.17 5.86
CA LYS A 14 11.05 4.99 4.46
C LYS A 14 10.69 3.59 3.96
N THR A 15 10.94 2.56 4.78
CA THR A 15 10.56 1.18 4.48
C THR A 15 9.04 1.03 4.36
N ILE A 16 8.28 1.57 5.32
CA ILE A 16 6.80 1.53 5.25
C ILE A 16 6.30 2.23 3.98
N ALA A 17 6.83 3.41 3.65
CA ALA A 17 6.45 4.13 2.44
C ALA A 17 6.73 3.33 1.16
N LEU A 18 7.90 2.67 1.07
CA LEU A 18 8.24 1.81 -0.07
C LEU A 18 7.29 0.61 -0.17
N VAL A 19 6.97 -0.05 0.94
CA VAL A 19 5.99 -1.14 0.98
C VAL A 19 4.62 -0.68 0.52
N VAL A 20 4.16 0.49 0.99
CA VAL A 20 2.88 1.07 0.56
C VAL A 20 2.87 1.34 -0.95
N LEU A 21 3.92 1.96 -1.50
CA LEU A 21 4.03 2.23 -2.93
C LEU A 21 4.01 0.93 -3.74
N PHE A 22 4.70 -0.10 -3.27
CA PHE A 22 4.70 -1.42 -3.88
C PHE A 22 3.30 -2.06 -3.88
N LEU A 23 2.60 -2.03 -2.74
CA LEU A 23 1.24 -2.54 -2.63
C LEU A 23 0.23 -1.77 -3.51
N MET A 24 0.39 -0.45 -3.62
CA MET A 24 -0.40 0.37 -4.54
C MET A 24 -0.14 -0.01 -6.00
N LYS A 25 1.12 -0.27 -6.38
CA LYS A 25 1.47 -0.76 -7.72
C LYS A 25 0.80 -2.11 -8.02
N ILE A 26 0.89 -3.07 -7.09
CA ILE A 26 0.22 -4.38 -7.20
C ILE A 26 -1.30 -4.19 -7.35
N THR A 27 -1.91 -3.35 -6.53
CA THR A 27 -3.35 -3.05 -6.59
C THR A 27 -3.75 -2.56 -7.98
N ARG A 28 -2.98 -1.63 -8.55
CA ARG A 28 -3.23 -1.08 -9.88
C ARG A 28 -3.13 -2.16 -10.94
N THR A 29 -2.07 -2.97 -10.91
CA THR A 29 -1.87 -4.09 -11.83
C THR A 29 -3.02 -5.09 -11.76
N LEU A 30 -3.43 -5.51 -10.55
CA LEU A 30 -4.56 -6.43 -10.38
C LEU A 30 -5.85 -5.89 -10.98
N ARG A 31 -6.17 -4.60 -10.77
CA ARG A 31 -7.38 -3.99 -11.34
C ARG A 31 -7.35 -3.98 -12.86
N VAL A 32 -6.24 -3.53 -13.45
CA VAL A 32 -6.09 -3.46 -14.91
C VAL A 32 -6.18 -4.84 -15.54
N HIS A 33 -5.44 -5.82 -15.02
CA HIS A 33 -5.45 -7.17 -15.57
C HIS A 33 -6.77 -7.90 -15.32
N ALA A 34 -7.41 -7.73 -14.16
CA ALA A 34 -8.73 -8.32 -13.92
C ALA A 34 -9.77 -7.82 -14.92
N LEU A 35 -9.78 -6.52 -15.22
CA LEU A 35 -10.68 -5.94 -16.21
C LEU A 35 -10.32 -6.39 -17.63
N ALA A 36 -9.03 -6.39 -17.99
CA ALA A 36 -8.58 -6.82 -19.32
C ALA A 36 -8.87 -8.31 -19.57
N TRP A 37 -8.69 -9.17 -18.56
CA TRP A 37 -9.01 -10.59 -18.66
C TRP A 37 -10.51 -10.85 -18.73
N PHE A 38 -11.31 -10.08 -18.00
CA PHE A 38 -12.78 -10.18 -18.09
C PHE A 38 -13.28 -9.72 -19.47
N ALA A 39 -12.82 -8.56 -19.94
CA ALA A 39 -13.17 -8.02 -21.26
C ALA A 39 -12.72 -8.95 -22.40
N GLY A 40 -11.55 -9.59 -22.25
CA GLY A 40 -11.05 -10.58 -23.19
C GLY A 40 -11.64 -11.99 -23.02
N GLY A 41 -12.66 -12.18 -22.18
CA GLY A 41 -13.32 -13.48 -21.96
C GLY A 41 -12.44 -14.56 -21.31
N LYS A 42 -11.24 -14.22 -20.84
CA LYS A 42 -10.28 -15.16 -20.24
C LYS A 42 -10.70 -15.60 -18.83
N ILE A 43 -11.47 -14.78 -18.14
CA ILE A 43 -11.99 -15.09 -16.80
C ILE A 43 -13.47 -14.76 -16.70
N ASN A 44 -14.20 -15.55 -15.91
CA ASN A 44 -15.62 -15.32 -15.67
C ASN A 44 -15.84 -14.21 -14.62
N TYR A 45 -17.06 -13.64 -14.56
CA TYR A 45 -17.41 -12.52 -13.68
C TYR A 45 -17.04 -12.76 -12.21
N ARG A 46 -17.25 -13.97 -11.69
CA ARG A 46 -16.90 -14.32 -10.30
C ARG A 46 -15.41 -14.18 -10.01
N HIS A 47 -14.55 -14.56 -10.94
CA HIS A 47 -13.10 -14.45 -10.83
C HIS A 47 -12.65 -12.99 -10.92
N ALA A 48 -13.22 -12.22 -11.86
CA ALA A 48 -12.96 -10.80 -11.98
C ALA A 48 -13.35 -10.05 -10.70
N LYS A 49 -14.54 -10.34 -10.16
CA LYS A 49 -15.02 -9.78 -8.88
C LYS A 49 -14.11 -10.14 -7.71
N ALA A 50 -13.62 -11.38 -7.63
CA ALA A 50 -12.67 -11.79 -6.60
C ALA A 50 -11.35 -11.02 -6.68
N LEU A 51 -10.77 -10.86 -7.88
CA LEU A 51 -9.56 -10.08 -8.09
C LEU A 51 -9.73 -8.59 -7.74
N LEU A 52 -10.86 -7.99 -8.10
CA LEU A 52 -11.18 -6.60 -7.75
C LEU A 52 -11.41 -6.40 -6.25
N ASN A 53 -12.03 -7.38 -5.58
CA ASN A 53 -12.18 -7.40 -4.12
C ASN A 53 -10.82 -7.53 -3.43
N LEU A 54 -9.95 -8.41 -3.91
CA LEU A 54 -8.59 -8.57 -3.41
C LEU A 54 -7.79 -7.26 -3.58
N ALA A 55 -7.84 -6.64 -4.76
CA ALA A 55 -7.20 -5.35 -4.99
C ALA A 55 -7.72 -4.28 -4.02
N SER A 56 -9.03 -4.24 -3.75
CA SER A 56 -9.61 -3.31 -2.78
C SER A 56 -9.21 -3.61 -1.34
N ALA A 57 -9.03 -4.89 -0.97
CA ALA A 57 -8.48 -5.27 0.32
C ALA A 57 -7.02 -4.82 0.48
N ILE A 58 -6.17 -5.05 -0.53
CA ILE A 58 -4.76 -4.60 -0.54
C ILE A 58 -4.68 -3.08 -0.45
N HIS A 59 -5.55 -2.36 -1.16
CA HIS A 59 -5.60 -0.90 -1.08
C HIS A 59 -5.96 -0.39 0.33
N ARG A 60 -7.00 -0.95 0.94
CA ARG A 60 -7.38 -0.61 2.33
C ARG A 60 -6.27 -0.94 3.31
N PHE A 61 -5.60 -2.08 3.14
CA PHE A 61 -4.44 -2.45 3.94
C PHE A 61 -3.30 -1.44 3.77
N SER A 62 -3.02 -0.99 2.53
CA SER A 62 -1.99 0.01 2.24
C SER A 62 -2.28 1.35 2.93
N ILE A 63 -3.54 1.81 2.90
CA ILE A 63 -3.97 3.03 3.61
C ILE A 63 -3.82 2.85 5.13
N ARG A 64 -4.16 1.68 5.66
CA ARG A 64 -3.99 1.39 7.08
C ARG A 64 -2.51 1.35 7.46
N LEU A 65 -1.65 0.83 6.58
CA LEU A 65 -0.20 0.79 6.76
C LEU A 65 0.42 2.20 6.79
N LEU A 66 -0.09 3.11 5.95
CA LEU A 66 0.25 4.54 5.98
C LEU A 66 0.00 5.19 7.35
N ARG A 67 -1.02 4.76 8.10
CA ARG A 67 -1.29 5.30 9.45
C ARG A 67 -0.22 4.92 10.48
N PHE A 68 0.56 3.88 10.22
CA PHE A 68 1.71 3.51 11.06
C PHE A 68 2.98 4.28 10.72
N VAL A 69 2.98 5.05 9.62
CA VAL A 69 3.99 6.08 9.38
C VAL A 69 3.76 7.15 10.42
N THR A 70 4.56 7.09 11.46
CA THR A 70 4.54 8.08 12.53
C THR A 70 5.19 9.34 11.93
N PRO A 71 4.51 10.50 11.84
CA PRO A 71 5.18 11.72 11.43
C PRO A 71 6.34 11.95 12.41
N PRO A 72 7.53 12.38 11.95
CA PRO A 72 8.56 12.81 12.89
C PRO A 72 7.89 13.79 13.81
N ALA A 73 7.91 13.53 15.12
CA ALA A 73 7.36 14.46 16.09
C ALA A 73 7.92 15.83 15.69
N LEU A 74 7.04 16.71 15.22
CA LEU A 74 7.30 18.13 15.29
C LEU A 74 7.55 18.31 16.78
N LYS A 75 8.84 18.30 17.19
CA LYS A 75 9.28 18.98 18.39
C LYS A 75 8.80 20.41 18.13
N ARG A 76 7.56 20.69 18.52
CA ARG A 76 7.02 22.02 18.61
C ARG A 76 7.96 22.68 19.61
N GLY A 77 8.86 23.50 19.08
CA GLY A 77 9.76 24.29 19.89
C GLY A 77 8.92 25.18 20.81
N ASN A 78 9.43 25.33 22.03
CA ASN A 78 8.91 26.10 23.16
C ASN A 78 7.59 25.61 23.78
#